data_AF-A0A519E190-F1
#
_entry.id   AF-A0A519E190-F1
#
_cell.length_a   1.000
_cell.length_b   1.000
_cell.length_c   1.000
_cell.angle_alpha   90.00
_cell.angle_beta   90.00
_cell.angle_gamma   90.00
#
_symmetry.space_group_name_H-M   'P 1'
#
loop_
_entity.id
_entity.type
_entity.pdbx_description
1 polymer ?
#
loop_
_entity_poly.entity_id
_entity_poly.type
_entity_poly.pdbx_seq_one_letter_code
_entity_poly.pdbx_strand_id
1 'polypeptide(L)'
;MAFSENDVPSLGFYNWNVVDNCLTGDVIFASLYGFTLDEVVRGVTIEDVMARIIPGDRERVAFEVHTGILSGEAGSTCYTVFDGFCL
;
A
#
# COMPACT_ATOMS: atom_id res chain seq x y z
N MET A 1 20.29 -14.79 -0.24
CA MET A 1 20.03 -13.39 0.16
C MET A 1 20.04 -13.34 1.67
N ALA A 2 20.98 -12.62 2.27
CA ALA A 2 21.03 -12.45 3.72
C ALA A 2 20.22 -11.20 4.06
N PHE A 3 19.11 -11.38 4.76
CA PHE A 3 18.42 -10.27 5.44
C PHE A 3 19.40 -9.74 6.49
N SER A 4 19.82 -8.48 6.35
CA SER A 4 20.75 -7.88 7.31
C SER A 4 20.05 -7.68 8.65
N GLU A 5 20.82 -7.67 9.75
CA GLU A 5 20.38 -7.53 11.15
C GLU A 5 19.56 -6.25 11.46
N ASN A 6 19.30 -5.39 10.45
CA ASN A 6 18.51 -4.16 10.55
C ASN A 6 17.12 -4.22 9.88
N ASP A 7 16.71 -5.36 9.30
CA ASP A 7 15.35 -5.54 8.75
C ASP A 7 14.34 -5.81 9.88
N VAL A 8 14.11 -4.80 10.73
CA VAL A 8 13.02 -4.86 11.70
C VAL A 8 11.72 -4.82 10.90
N PRO A 9 10.85 -5.85 10.98
CA PRO A 9 9.58 -5.83 10.26
C PRO A 9 8.80 -4.59 10.69
N SER A 10 8.59 -3.68 9.75
CA SER A 10 7.84 -2.45 9.96
C SER A 10 6.39 -2.71 9.58
N LEU A 11 5.48 -2.40 10.50
CA LEU A 11 4.04 -2.55 10.30
C LEU A 11 3.40 -1.17 10.23
N GLY A 12 2.87 -0.82 9.06
CA GLY A 12 2.08 0.38 8.86
C GLY A 12 0.58 0.08 8.84
N PHE A 13 -0.21 1.00 9.34
CA PHE A 13 -1.67 0.96 9.29
C PHE A 13 -2.20 2.02 8.34
N TYR A 14 -3.30 1.68 7.67
CA TYR A 14 -4.06 2.62 6.87
C TYR A 14 -5.57 2.36 7.04
N ASN A 15 -6.36 3.37 6.70
CA ASN A 15 -7.80 3.31 6.58
C ASN A 15 -8.21 3.92 5.24
N TRP A 16 -9.14 3.27 4.55
CA TRP A 16 -9.65 3.74 3.27
C TRP A 16 -11.15 3.97 3.34
N ASN A 17 -11.58 5.20 3.05
CA ASN A 17 -12.95 5.49 2.70
C ASN A 17 -13.13 5.22 1.19
N VAL A 18 -13.80 4.11 0.88
CA VAL A 18 -14.00 3.63 -0.50
C VAL A 18 -14.88 4.60 -1.30
N VAL A 19 -15.90 5.21 -0.69
CA VAL A 19 -16.86 6.09 -1.40
C VAL A 19 -16.17 7.37 -1.86
N ASP A 20 -15.37 7.99 -0.98
CA ASP A 20 -14.66 9.23 -1.28
C ASP A 20 -13.28 8.99 -1.92
N ASN A 21 -12.91 7.71 -2.13
CA ASN A 21 -11.58 7.28 -2.57
C ASN A 21 -10.43 7.98 -1.82
N CYS A 22 -10.53 8.01 -0.49
CA CYS A 22 -9.61 8.72 0.38
C CYS A 22 -8.95 7.75 1.36
N LEU A 23 -7.66 7.50 1.18
CA LEU A 23 -6.84 6.63 1.99
C LEU A 23 -5.91 7.46 2.89
N THR A 24 -6.01 7.21 4.18
CA THR A 24 -5.17 7.81 5.22
C THR A 24 -4.38 6.72 5.94
N GLY A 25 -3.26 7.05 6.55
CA GLY A 25 -2.39 6.08 7.19
C GLY A 25 -1.34 6.72 8.08
N ASP A 26 -0.52 5.88 8.69
CA ASP A 26 0.54 6.31 9.58
C ASP A 26 1.87 6.61 8.83
N VAL A 27 2.87 7.03 9.61
CA VAL A 27 4.21 7.35 9.10
C VAL A 27 4.95 6.14 8.51
N ILE A 28 4.64 4.93 8.98
CA ILE A 28 5.26 3.70 8.49
C ILE A 28 4.67 3.36 7.12
N PHE A 29 3.34 3.42 6.97
CA PHE A 29 2.66 3.28 5.67
C PHE A 29 3.19 4.31 4.66
N ALA A 30 3.30 5.58 5.07
CA ALA A 30 3.85 6.62 4.20
C ALA A 30 5.26 6.27 3.71
N SER A 31 6.13 5.82 4.62
CA SER A 31 7.50 5.42 4.30
C SER A 31 7.56 4.19 3.37
N LEU A 32 6.74 3.17 3.62
CA LEU A 32 6.69 1.94 2.80
C LEU A 32 6.29 2.19 1.35
N TYR A 33 5.47 3.21 1.12
CA TYR A 33 4.96 3.58 -0.20
C TYR A 33 5.63 4.83 -0.80
N GLY A 34 6.63 5.41 -0.13
CA GLY A 34 7.31 6.62 -0.60
C GLY A 34 6.39 7.86 -0.67
N PHE A 35 5.41 7.96 0.22
CA PHE A 35 4.66 9.20 0.46
C PHE A 35 5.27 9.99 1.62
N THR A 36 4.96 11.28 1.67
CA THR A 36 5.13 12.08 2.89
C THR A 36 3.97 11.84 3.86
N LEU A 37 4.20 12.07 5.15
CA LEU A 37 3.13 11.98 6.16
C LEU A 37 2.00 12.99 5.89
N ASP A 38 2.32 14.20 5.41
CA ASP A 38 1.32 15.23 5.10
C ASP A 38 0.38 14.79 3.96
N GLU A 39 0.92 14.18 2.89
CA GLU A 39 0.11 13.62 1.80
C GLU A 39 -0.85 12.55 2.31
N VAL A 40 -0.33 11.60 3.12
CA VAL A 40 -1.14 10.51 3.67
C VAL A 40 -2.18 11.01 4.68
N VAL A 41 -1.88 12.02 5.49
CA VAL A 41 -2.84 12.63 6.43
C VAL A 41 -3.95 13.40 5.71
N ARG A 42 -3.64 14.05 4.59
CA ARG A 42 -4.64 14.74 3.75
C ARG A 42 -5.51 13.77 2.96
N GLY A 43 -5.02 12.55 2.74
CA GLY A 43 -5.67 11.52 1.96
C GLY A 43 -5.03 11.37 0.58
N VAL A 44 -4.61 10.15 0.26
CA VAL A 44 -4.18 9.73 -1.08
C VAL A 44 -5.23 8.85 -1.72
N THR A 45 -5.24 8.69 -3.04
CA THR A 45 -6.20 7.79 -3.68
C THR A 45 -5.70 6.35 -3.73
N ILE A 46 -6.58 5.38 -3.97
CA ILE A 46 -6.16 3.99 -4.16
C ILE A 46 -5.27 3.85 -5.41
N GLU A 47 -5.50 4.66 -6.46
CA GLU A 47 -4.68 4.67 -7.67
C GLU A 47 -3.25 5.12 -7.37
N ASP A 48 -3.07 6.13 -6.50
CA ASP A 48 -1.74 6.55 -6.06
C ASP A 48 -1.00 5.39 -5.39
N VAL A 49 -1.67 4.65 -4.52
CA VAL A 49 -1.09 3.47 -3.84
C VAL A 49 -0.77 2.36 -4.84
N MET A 50 -1.71 2.02 -5.73
CA MET A 50 -1.52 0.98 -6.75
C MET A 50 -0.41 1.32 -7.74
N ALA A 51 -0.19 2.60 -8.05
CA ALA A 51 0.88 3.05 -8.93
C ALA A 51 2.28 2.72 -8.39
N ARG A 52 2.42 2.52 -7.07
CA ARG A 52 3.66 2.14 -6.41
C ARG A 52 3.88 0.63 -6.36
N ILE A 53 2.86 -0.19 -6.67
CA ILE A 53 2.99 -1.64 -6.79
C ILE A 53 3.61 -1.98 -8.15
N ILE A 54 4.53 -2.95 -8.19
CA ILE A 54 5.15 -3.39 -9.44
C ILE A 54 4.11 -3.91 -10.45
N PRO A 55 4.31 -3.72 -11.77
CA PRO A 55 3.34 -4.13 -12.79
C PRO A 55 2.90 -5.60 -12.70
N GLY A 56 3.82 -6.51 -12.33
CA GLY A 56 3.51 -7.94 -12.22
C GLY A 56 2.55 -8.31 -11.09
N ASP A 57 2.49 -7.51 -10.02
CA ASP A 57 1.60 -7.76 -8.88
C ASP A 57 0.33 -6.89 -8.94
N ARG A 58 0.37 -5.75 -9.63
CA ARG A 58 -0.68 -4.73 -9.59
C ARG A 58 -2.06 -5.26 -9.96
N GLU A 59 -2.17 -6.03 -11.03
CA GLU A 59 -3.45 -6.59 -11.48
C GLU A 59 -4.04 -7.57 -10.45
N ARG A 60 -3.20 -8.42 -9.87
CA ARG A 60 -3.61 -9.35 -8.82
C ARG A 60 -4.10 -8.60 -7.58
N VAL A 61 -3.33 -7.62 -7.10
CA VAL A 61 -3.70 -6.84 -5.91
C VAL A 61 -5.00 -6.07 -6.14
N ALA A 62 -5.19 -5.47 -7.31
CA ALA A 62 -6.44 -4.79 -7.66
C ALA A 62 -7.65 -5.75 -7.62
N PHE A 63 -7.49 -6.96 -8.17
CA PHE A 63 -8.53 -7.98 -8.13
C PHE A 63 -8.87 -8.43 -6.70
N GLU A 64 -7.86 -8.68 -5.86
CA GLU A 64 -8.05 -9.12 -4.48
C GLU A 64 -8.69 -8.04 -3.61
N VAL A 65 -8.24 -6.79 -3.75
CA VAL A 65 -8.86 -5.62 -3.08
C VAL A 65 -10.33 -5.47 -3.50
N HIS A 66 -10.61 -5.50 -4.80
CA HIS A 66 -11.99 -5.44 -5.30
C HIS A 66 -12.87 -6.57 -4.75
N THR A 67 -12.33 -7.79 -4.72
CA THR A 67 -13.04 -8.95 -4.17
C THR A 67 -13.33 -8.77 -2.68
N GLY A 68 -12.37 -8.28 -1.89
CA GLY A 68 -12.57 -8.01 -0.46
C GLY A 68 -13.62 -6.94 -0.18
N ILE A 69 -13.70 -5.89 -1.02
CA ILE A 69 -14.75 -4.86 -0.91
C ILE A 69 -16.14 -5.48 -1.13
N LEU A 70 -16.28 -6.32 -2.17
CA LEU A 70 -17.58 -6.92 -2.52
C LEU A 70 -18.02 -8.01 -1.55
N SER A 71 -17.10 -8.82 -1.05
CA SER A 71 -17.41 -9.91 -0.12
C SER A 71 -17.58 -9.43 1.33
N GLY A 72 -16.89 -8.35 1.71
CA GLY A 72 -16.78 -7.91 3.10
C GLY A 72 -15.90 -8.82 3.97
N GLU A 73 -15.23 -9.80 3.37
CA GLU A 73 -14.34 -10.73 4.08
C GLU A 73 -12.91 -10.16 4.19
N ALA A 74 -12.22 -10.52 5.28
CA ALA A 74 -10.81 -10.16 5.43
C ALA A 74 -9.94 -10.94 4.45
N GLY A 75 -9.04 -10.25 3.76
CA GLY A 75 -8.05 -10.82 2.85
C GLY A 75 -6.62 -10.52 3.30
N SER A 76 -5.67 -11.34 2.84
CA SER A 76 -4.24 -11.09 2.99
C SER A 76 -3.57 -11.33 1.64
N THR A 77 -2.65 -10.46 1.28
CA THR A 77 -1.90 -10.55 0.03
C THR A 77 -0.47 -10.10 0.22
N CYS A 78 0.44 -10.74 -0.51
CA CYS A 78 1.86 -10.41 -0.54
C CYS A 78 2.18 -9.84 -1.92
N TYR A 79 2.81 -8.66 -1.97
CA TYR A 79 3.19 -7.99 -3.22
C TYR A 79 4.40 -7.11 -2.98
N THR A 80 5.01 -6.65 -4.08
CA THR A 80 6.20 -5.79 -4.05
C THR A 80 5.84 -4.35 -4.42
N VAL A 81 6.39 -3.41 -3.67
CA VAL A 81 6.28 -1.96 -3.88
C VAL A 81 7.61 -1.45 -4.46
N PHE A 82 7.57 -0.41 -5.31
CA PHE A 82 8.76 0.24 -5.82
C PHE A 82 9.41 1.11 -4.74
N ASP A 83 10.68 0.84 -4.42
CA ASP A 83 11.49 1.62 -3.46
C ASP A 83 12.07 2.91 -4.08
N GLY A 84 11.37 3.54 -5.02
CA GLY A 84 11.83 4.79 -5.66
C GLY A 84 13.11 4.72 -6.52
N PHE A 85 13.78 3.55 -6.61
CA PHE A 85 14.96 3.31 -7.45
C PHE A 85 14.62 2.47 -8.69
N CYS A 86 13.90 3.06 -9.65
CA CYS A 86 14.02 2.66 -11.05
C CYS A 86 14.18 3.92 -11.90
N LEU A 87 15.39 4.05 -12.48
CA LEU A 87 15.78 5.02 -13.50
C LEU A 87 14.89 4.95 -14.74
#